data_AF-A0A920UAB8-F1
#
_entry.id   AF-A0A920UAB8-F1
#
_cell.length_a   1.000
_cell.length_b   1.000
_cell.length_c   1.000
_cell.angle_alpha   90.00
_cell.angle_beta   90.00
_cell.angle_gamma   90.00
#
_symmetry.space_group_name_H-M   'P 1'
#
loop_
_entity.id
_entity.type
_entity.pdbx_description
1 polymer ?
#
loop_
_entity_poly.entity_id
_entity_poly.type
_entity_poly.pdbx_seq_one_letter_code
_entity_poly.pdbx_strand_id
1 'polypeptide(L)'
;MAGPCCPPAATVAGGDAHEAALEQLSSLPPLVFAGEARELTERLGDVAAGRAFLLQAGDCAESFDTSADSIRDRLRVILQMAVVLTYYTGVPVVKVGRIAGQFAKPRSNDTETIDGVELPSFRGHIVNDIGFTVGDRTADPDRLLTAYNRAAATLNLLRAFTKGGYADLARVHQWNREFVAASPAGQRYEAIAGEIERAVQFMSACGISSETLTDLRQVDFYTSHEALLLDYEEALTRRDSLTGDWVDCSAHMLWIGERTRQVDGPHVEFLRGVANPLGCKVGRQPRPKKSLPSARR
;
A
#
# COMPACT_ATOMS: atom_id res chain seq x y z
N MET A 1 -45.69 32.77 23.30
CA MET A 1 -45.12 33.10 21.98
C MET A 1 -43.73 32.50 21.91
N ALA A 2 -43.64 31.24 21.51
CA ALA A 2 -42.38 30.56 21.25
C ALA A 2 -42.14 30.64 19.73
N GLY A 3 -41.03 31.26 19.33
CA GLY A 3 -40.64 31.37 17.92
C GLY A 3 -40.28 29.98 17.37
N PRO A 4 -40.52 29.72 16.07
CA PRO A 4 -40.29 28.39 15.52
C PRO A 4 -38.79 28.10 15.35
N CYS A 5 -38.37 26.98 15.93
CA CYS A 5 -37.17 26.23 15.56
C CYS A 5 -37.34 25.64 14.16
N CYS A 6 -36.57 26.13 13.18
CA CYS A 6 -35.85 25.37 12.15
C CYS A 6 -35.39 26.35 11.06
N PRO A 7 -34.10 26.36 10.66
CA PRO A 7 -33.77 26.88 9.34
C PRO A 7 -34.37 25.94 8.27
N PRO A 8 -34.81 26.48 7.11
CA PRO A 8 -35.38 25.68 6.04
C PRO A 8 -34.32 24.75 5.46
N ALA A 9 -34.75 23.58 5.01
CA ALA A 9 -33.93 22.65 4.24
C ALA A 9 -33.28 23.42 3.08
N ALA A 10 -31.96 23.64 3.20
CA ALA A 10 -31.18 24.18 2.11
C ALA A 10 -31.23 23.15 0.97
N THR A 11 -31.82 23.61 -0.12
CA THR A 11 -31.90 22.95 -1.40
C THR A 11 -30.46 22.78 -1.89
N VAL A 12 -29.88 21.59 -1.73
CA VAL A 12 -28.59 21.28 -2.37
C VAL A 12 -28.89 21.06 -3.85
N ALA A 13 -28.75 22.13 -4.62
CA ALA A 13 -28.66 22.06 -6.06
C ALA A 13 -27.49 21.15 -6.43
N GLY A 14 -27.73 20.20 -7.35
CA GLY A 14 -26.77 19.14 -7.70
C GLY A 14 -25.39 19.67 -8.10
N GLY A 15 -24.44 19.56 -7.17
CA GLY A 15 -23.02 19.41 -7.49
C GLY A 15 -22.78 17.99 -8.02
N ASP A 16 -21.77 17.83 -8.86
CA ASP A 16 -21.37 16.53 -9.42
C ASP A 16 -21.17 15.52 -8.27
N ALA A 17 -21.78 14.33 -8.35
CA ALA A 17 -21.65 13.29 -7.33
C ALA A 17 -20.17 12.95 -7.05
N HIS A 18 -19.31 13.14 -8.06
CA HIS A 18 -17.87 13.05 -7.91
C HIS A 18 -17.29 14.11 -6.97
N GLU A 19 -17.64 15.39 -7.16
CA GLU A 19 -17.18 16.49 -6.30
C GLU A 19 -17.64 16.30 -4.86
N ALA A 20 -18.89 15.87 -4.65
CA ALA A 20 -19.40 15.57 -3.32
C ALA A 20 -18.62 14.44 -2.62
N ALA A 21 -18.26 13.38 -3.35
CA ALA A 21 -17.46 12.28 -2.81
C ALA A 21 -16.04 12.74 -2.43
N LEU A 22 -15.43 13.62 -3.24
CA LEU A 22 -14.11 14.20 -2.96
C LEU A 22 -14.13 15.15 -1.77
N GLU A 23 -15.13 16.02 -1.67
CA GLU A 23 -15.32 16.91 -0.51
C GLU A 23 -15.44 16.07 0.77
N GLN A 24 -16.25 15.01 0.73
CA GLN A 24 -16.38 14.11 1.86
C GLN A 24 -15.04 13.43 2.20
N LEU A 25 -14.32 12.87 1.23
CA LEU A 25 -13.00 12.26 1.45
C LEU A 25 -12.00 13.22 2.11
N SER A 26 -11.99 14.49 1.66
CA SER A 26 -11.09 15.51 2.20
C SER A 26 -11.28 15.75 3.71
N SER A 27 -12.52 15.60 4.18
CA SER A 27 -12.92 15.77 5.58
C SER A 27 -12.60 14.55 6.47
N LEU A 28 -12.33 13.38 5.89
CA LEU A 28 -12.07 12.16 6.64
C LEU A 28 -10.65 12.16 7.23
N PRO A 29 -10.38 11.38 8.29
CA PRO A 29 -9.03 11.22 8.81
C PRO A 29 -8.03 10.72 7.75
N PRO A 30 -6.73 11.07 7.86
CA PRO A 30 -5.70 10.46 7.04
C PRO A 30 -5.56 8.95 7.32
N LEU A 31 -5.17 8.16 6.31
CA LEU A 31 -4.89 6.73 6.51
C LEU A 31 -3.54 6.54 7.23
N VAL A 32 -2.53 7.34 6.88
CA VAL A 32 -1.20 7.29 7.49
C VAL A 32 -0.80 8.64 8.10
N PHE A 33 0.04 8.61 9.12
CA PHE A 33 0.58 9.83 9.70
C PHE A 33 1.85 10.30 8.96
N ALA A 34 2.01 11.61 8.78
CA ALA A 34 3.16 12.20 8.07
C ALA A 34 4.52 11.78 8.66
N GLY A 35 4.60 11.60 9.99
CA GLY A 35 5.80 11.10 10.65
C GLY A 35 6.19 9.68 10.23
N GLU A 36 5.22 8.82 9.91
CA GLU A 36 5.48 7.44 9.47
C GLU A 36 6.06 7.41 8.04
N ALA A 37 5.61 8.32 7.17
CA ALA A 37 6.19 8.49 5.83
C ALA A 37 7.64 9.02 5.90
N ARG A 38 7.93 9.94 6.84
CA ARG A 38 9.31 10.39 7.11
C ARG A 38 10.19 9.27 7.64
N GLU A 39 9.71 8.49 8.60
CA GLU A 39 10.44 7.32 9.10
C GLU A 39 10.76 6.37 7.94
N LEU A 40 9.77 6.06 7.09
CA LEU A 40 10.01 5.22 5.91
C LEU A 40 11.07 5.84 4.97
N THR A 41 11.07 7.16 4.80
CA THR A 41 12.10 7.85 4.00
C THR A 41 13.50 7.63 4.56
N GLU A 42 13.67 7.74 5.89
CA GLU A 42 14.95 7.45 6.55
C GLU A 42 15.39 6.00 6.33
N ARG A 43 14.46 5.04 6.51
CA ARG A 43 14.70 3.61 6.28
C ARG A 43 15.08 3.30 4.83
N LEU A 44 14.45 3.98 3.86
CA LEU A 44 14.81 3.84 2.45
C LEU A 44 16.15 4.52 2.13
N GLY A 45 16.56 5.52 2.91
CA GLY A 45 17.92 6.07 2.90
C GLY A 45 18.96 5.01 3.28
N ASP A 46 18.68 4.17 4.28
CA ASP A 46 19.53 3.02 4.62
C ASP A 46 19.58 1.98 3.49
N VAL A 47 18.47 1.72 2.81
CA VAL A 47 18.43 0.83 1.64
C VAL A 47 19.31 1.39 0.52
N ALA A 48 19.17 2.67 0.19
CA ALA A 48 19.98 3.33 -0.83
C ALA A 48 21.48 3.32 -0.50
N ALA A 49 21.82 3.37 0.80
CA ALA A 49 23.20 3.27 1.29
C ALA A 49 23.73 1.84 1.43
N GLY A 50 22.96 0.81 1.07
CA GLY A 50 23.35 -0.60 1.18
C GLY A 50 23.38 -1.14 2.61
N ARG A 51 22.75 -0.44 3.56
CA ARG A 51 22.64 -0.85 4.98
C ARG A 51 21.34 -1.57 5.30
N ALA A 52 20.41 -1.66 4.36
CA ALA A 52 19.14 -2.35 4.47
C ALA A 52 18.68 -2.88 3.11
N PHE A 53 17.63 -3.70 3.09
CA PHE A 53 17.03 -4.25 1.88
C PHE A 53 15.53 -3.94 1.82
N LEU A 54 15.00 -3.52 0.67
CA LEU A 54 13.57 -3.27 0.49
C LEU A 54 12.83 -4.53 0.02
N LEU A 55 11.84 -4.97 0.79
CA LEU A 55 10.83 -5.93 0.36
C LEU A 55 9.50 -5.20 0.12
N GLN A 56 9.15 -4.99 -1.15
CA GLN A 56 7.84 -4.48 -1.55
C GLN A 56 7.01 -5.58 -2.22
N ALA A 57 5.87 -5.95 -1.64
CA ALA A 57 5.06 -7.09 -2.11
C ALA A 57 3.58 -6.95 -1.77
N GLY A 58 2.71 -7.60 -2.53
CA GLY A 58 1.26 -7.61 -2.31
C GLY A 58 0.49 -7.76 -3.62
N ASP A 59 -0.78 -7.39 -3.62
CA ASP A 59 -1.69 -7.66 -4.74
C ASP A 59 -1.39 -6.80 -5.96
N CYS A 60 -1.84 -7.28 -7.12
CA CYS A 60 -1.81 -6.50 -8.35
C CYS A 60 -2.91 -5.42 -8.35
N ALA A 61 -4.14 -5.79 -7.96
CA ALA A 61 -5.09 -4.87 -7.30
C ALA A 61 -5.84 -5.62 -6.22
N GLU A 62 -6.19 -4.87 -5.18
CA GLU A 62 -7.08 -5.31 -4.13
C GLU A 62 -8.53 -5.32 -4.63
N SER A 63 -9.31 -6.27 -4.11
CA SER A 63 -10.76 -6.33 -4.28
C SER A 63 -11.46 -5.82 -3.02
N PHE A 64 -12.68 -5.28 -3.19
CA PHE A 64 -13.53 -4.92 -2.06
C PHE A 64 -14.02 -6.14 -1.26
N ASP A 65 -13.94 -7.35 -1.83
CA ASP A 65 -14.30 -8.62 -1.17
C ASP A 65 -13.17 -9.18 -0.28
N THR A 66 -12.20 -8.35 0.08
CA THR A 66 -11.07 -8.73 0.93
C THR A 66 -11.54 -9.04 2.37
N SER A 67 -11.25 -10.25 2.84
CA SER A 67 -11.55 -10.69 4.22
C SER A 67 -10.36 -10.50 5.16
N ALA A 68 -10.62 -10.53 6.48
CA ALA A 68 -9.56 -10.48 7.50
C ALA A 68 -8.53 -11.61 7.35
N ASP A 69 -8.98 -12.82 7.01
CA ASP A 69 -8.10 -13.96 6.74
C ASP A 69 -7.19 -13.69 5.55
N SER A 70 -7.73 -13.13 4.47
CA SER A 70 -6.93 -12.80 3.29
C SER A 70 -5.88 -11.72 3.57
N ILE A 71 -6.18 -10.73 4.44
CA ILE A 71 -5.21 -9.70 4.86
C ILE A 71 -4.10 -10.34 5.70
N ARG A 72 -4.50 -11.17 6.68
CA ARG A 72 -3.58 -11.91 7.54
C ARG A 72 -2.64 -12.79 6.72
N ASP A 73 -3.16 -13.54 5.76
CA ASP A 73 -2.38 -14.50 4.98
C ASP A 73 -1.40 -13.79 4.04
N ARG A 74 -1.78 -12.64 3.46
CA ARG A 74 -0.84 -11.78 2.71
C ARG A 74 0.28 -11.25 3.61
N LEU A 75 -0.07 -10.72 4.78
CA LEU A 75 0.92 -10.24 5.76
C LEU A 75 1.87 -11.39 6.17
N ARG A 76 1.32 -12.58 6.44
CA ARG A 76 2.10 -13.79 6.77
C ARG A 76 3.15 -14.07 5.70
N VAL A 77 2.76 -14.12 4.41
CA VAL A 77 3.70 -14.36 3.31
C VAL A 77 4.81 -13.31 3.25
N ILE A 78 4.47 -12.02 3.40
CA ILE A 78 5.47 -10.94 3.38
C ILE A 78 6.46 -11.08 4.55
N LEU A 79 5.98 -11.39 5.75
CA LEU A 79 6.83 -11.59 6.92
C LEU A 79 7.73 -12.83 6.77
N GLN A 80 7.20 -13.92 6.21
CA GLN A 80 7.96 -15.13 5.91
C GLN A 80 9.14 -14.82 4.97
N MET A 81 8.89 -14.08 3.88
CA MET A 81 9.93 -13.60 2.97
C MET A 81 10.93 -12.68 3.66
N ALA A 82 10.46 -11.76 4.50
CA ALA A 82 11.30 -10.78 5.19
C ALA A 82 12.33 -11.46 6.09
N VAL A 83 11.95 -12.49 6.86
CA VAL A 83 12.87 -13.22 7.74
C VAL A 83 13.96 -13.95 6.94
N VAL A 84 13.58 -14.61 5.85
CA VAL A 84 14.54 -15.30 4.97
C VAL A 84 15.51 -14.31 4.32
N LEU A 85 15.01 -13.17 3.82
CA LEU A 85 15.84 -12.12 3.24
C LEU A 85 16.76 -11.48 4.28
N THR A 86 16.28 -11.26 5.50
CA THR A 86 17.09 -10.68 6.59
C THR A 86 18.26 -11.61 6.92
N TYR A 87 18.00 -12.91 7.01
CA TYR A 87 19.05 -13.91 7.25
C TYR A 87 20.08 -13.95 6.12
N TYR A 88 19.62 -13.99 4.87
CA TYR A 88 20.50 -14.16 3.71
C TYR A 88 21.32 -12.89 3.38
N THR A 89 20.71 -11.72 3.54
CA THR A 89 21.36 -10.44 3.22
C THR A 89 22.21 -9.92 4.39
N GLY A 90 21.96 -10.38 5.61
CA GLY A 90 22.66 -9.92 6.82
C GLY A 90 22.36 -8.47 7.21
N VAL A 91 21.36 -7.85 6.58
CA VAL A 91 20.94 -6.46 6.83
C VAL A 91 19.43 -6.39 7.11
N PRO A 92 18.94 -5.34 7.80
CA PRO A 92 17.52 -5.15 8.02
C PRO A 92 16.71 -5.13 6.73
N VAL A 93 15.53 -5.76 6.73
CA VAL A 93 14.57 -5.70 5.62
C VAL A 93 13.46 -4.69 5.93
N VAL A 94 13.29 -3.67 5.09
CA VAL A 94 12.18 -2.71 5.13
C VAL A 94 10.98 -3.34 4.41
N LYS A 95 9.85 -3.44 5.10
CA LYS A 95 8.65 -4.16 4.63
C LYS A 95 7.59 -3.18 4.15
N VAL A 96 7.28 -3.19 2.87
CA VAL A 96 6.27 -2.31 2.25
C VAL A 96 5.23 -3.14 1.52
N GLY A 97 3.99 -3.13 1.99
CA GLY A 97 2.88 -3.84 1.37
C GLY A 97 2.27 -3.07 0.19
N ARG A 98 1.92 -3.77 -0.89
CA ARG A 98 0.94 -3.29 -1.89
C ARG A 98 -0.46 -3.64 -1.38
N ILE A 99 -0.94 -2.86 -0.41
CA ILE A 99 -2.12 -3.18 0.40
C ILE A 99 -2.69 -1.90 1.03
N ALA A 100 -3.99 -1.91 1.33
CA ALA A 100 -4.75 -0.78 1.88
C ALA A 100 -4.78 0.45 0.97
N GLY A 101 -4.91 0.27 -0.35
CA GLY A 101 -5.03 1.39 -1.29
C GLY A 101 -4.85 1.01 -2.76
N GLN A 102 -4.39 -0.21 -3.07
CA GLN A 102 -4.09 -0.66 -4.42
C GLN A 102 -5.35 -1.10 -5.18
N PHE A 103 -6.38 -0.26 -5.23
CA PHE A 103 -7.66 -0.58 -5.86
C PHE A 103 -7.73 -0.19 -7.34
N ALA A 104 -6.85 0.69 -7.79
CA ALA A 104 -6.86 1.22 -9.16
C ALA A 104 -6.00 0.38 -10.12
N LYS A 105 -6.38 0.36 -11.40
CA LYS A 105 -5.69 -0.37 -12.48
C LYS A 105 -5.53 0.49 -13.73
N PRO A 106 -4.31 0.74 -14.22
CA PRO A 106 -4.13 1.36 -15.52
C PRO A 106 -4.51 0.36 -16.62
N ARG A 107 -5.17 0.84 -17.67
CA ARG A 107 -5.60 0.04 -18.83
C ARG A 107 -4.96 0.56 -20.11
N SER A 108 -4.70 -0.35 -21.05
CA SER A 108 -4.15 0.02 -22.37
C SER A 108 -5.20 0.63 -23.29
N ASN A 109 -6.46 0.21 -23.14
CA ASN A 109 -7.59 0.69 -23.92
C ASN A 109 -8.67 1.20 -22.97
N ASP A 110 -9.43 2.20 -23.41
CA ASP A 110 -10.51 2.77 -22.60
C ASP A 110 -11.75 1.87 -22.55
N THR A 111 -11.94 1.05 -23.58
CA THR A 111 -13.04 0.10 -23.72
C THR A 111 -12.55 -1.35 -23.87
N GLU A 112 -13.45 -2.29 -23.66
CA GLU A 112 -13.29 -3.73 -23.82
C GLU A 112 -14.50 -4.27 -24.60
N THR A 113 -14.25 -5.10 -25.60
CA THR A 113 -15.30 -5.69 -26.45
C THR A 113 -15.35 -7.20 -26.22
N ILE A 114 -16.51 -7.71 -25.81
CA ILE A 114 -16.77 -9.15 -25.65
C ILE A 114 -18.07 -9.46 -26.40
N ASP A 115 -18.04 -10.50 -27.25
CA ASP A 115 -19.20 -10.95 -28.03
C ASP A 115 -19.93 -9.83 -28.80
N GLY A 116 -19.16 -8.87 -29.32
CA GLY A 116 -19.68 -7.74 -30.12
C GLY A 116 -20.25 -6.57 -29.30
N VAL A 117 -20.25 -6.66 -27.97
CA VAL A 117 -20.66 -5.56 -27.07
C VAL A 117 -19.41 -4.84 -26.57
N GLU A 118 -19.34 -3.52 -26.77
CA GLU A 118 -18.25 -2.67 -26.30
C GLU A 118 -18.66 -1.91 -25.03
N LEU A 119 -17.90 -2.08 -23.94
CA LEU A 119 -18.11 -1.43 -22.66
C LEU A 119 -16.81 -0.77 -22.15
N PRO A 120 -16.87 0.18 -21.20
CA PRO A 120 -15.68 0.67 -20.55
C PRO A 120 -14.84 -0.46 -19.95
N SER A 121 -13.52 -0.33 -20.03
CA SER A 121 -12.60 -1.26 -19.38
C SER A 121 -12.76 -1.20 -17.86
N PHE A 122 -12.66 -2.35 -17.20
CA PHE A 122 -12.48 -2.40 -15.74
C PHE A 122 -11.19 -1.67 -15.33
N ARG A 123 -11.31 -0.62 -14.52
CA ARG A 123 -10.21 0.26 -14.04
C ARG A 123 -9.88 0.05 -12.57
N GLY A 124 -10.38 -1.05 -11.99
CA GLY A 124 -10.21 -1.35 -10.57
C GLY A 124 -11.44 -0.93 -9.76
N HIS A 125 -11.64 -1.59 -8.61
CA HIS A 125 -12.88 -1.48 -7.84
C HIS A 125 -13.17 -0.07 -7.31
N ILE A 126 -12.17 0.80 -7.23
CA ILE A 126 -12.31 2.22 -6.88
C ILE A 126 -13.00 3.04 -7.99
N VAL A 127 -13.04 2.55 -9.23
CA VAL A 127 -13.71 3.22 -10.36
C VAL A 127 -15.00 2.50 -10.75
N ASN A 128 -14.91 1.21 -11.04
CA ASN A 128 -16.03 0.40 -11.54
C ASN A 128 -15.83 -1.09 -11.16
N ASP A 129 -16.77 -1.95 -11.51
CA ASP A 129 -16.74 -3.38 -11.19
C ASP A 129 -16.17 -4.26 -12.31
N ILE A 130 -15.80 -5.49 -11.94
CA ILE A 130 -15.18 -6.47 -12.84
C ILE A 130 -16.18 -7.08 -13.83
N GLY A 131 -17.46 -7.15 -13.45
CA GLY A 131 -18.54 -7.71 -14.26
C GLY A 131 -18.66 -7.03 -15.63
N PHE A 132 -19.08 -7.79 -16.65
CA PHE A 132 -19.22 -7.27 -18.03
C PHE A 132 -20.66 -6.87 -18.32
N THR A 133 -21.18 -5.92 -17.55
CA THR A 133 -22.49 -5.29 -17.77
C THR A 133 -22.35 -3.78 -17.82
N VAL A 134 -23.32 -3.08 -18.40
CA VAL A 134 -23.32 -1.61 -18.45
C VAL A 134 -23.24 -1.03 -17.03
N GLY A 135 -24.02 -1.58 -16.09
CA GLY A 135 -24.00 -1.15 -14.69
C GLY A 135 -22.64 -1.35 -14.04
N ASP A 136 -22.07 -2.56 -14.16
CA ASP A 136 -20.77 -2.89 -13.58
C ASP A 136 -19.64 -2.02 -14.14
N ARG A 137 -19.66 -1.70 -15.43
CA ARG A 137 -18.58 -0.95 -16.10
C ARG A 137 -18.74 0.57 -16.00
N THR A 138 -19.88 1.07 -15.55
CA THR A 138 -20.09 2.51 -15.33
C THR A 138 -19.26 2.96 -14.13
N ALA A 139 -18.58 4.11 -14.27
CA ALA A 139 -17.82 4.69 -13.17
C ALA A 139 -18.78 5.19 -12.08
N ASP A 140 -18.47 4.88 -10.83
CA ASP A 140 -19.30 5.20 -9.68
C ASP A 140 -18.47 5.93 -8.61
N PRO A 141 -18.70 7.24 -8.39
CA PRO A 141 -17.95 8.03 -7.41
C PRO A 141 -18.04 7.55 -5.96
N ASP A 142 -19.12 6.86 -5.56
CA ASP A 142 -19.25 6.35 -4.18
C ASP A 142 -18.20 5.26 -3.87
N ARG A 143 -17.59 4.68 -4.92
CA ARG A 143 -16.47 3.75 -4.79
C ARG A 143 -15.20 4.40 -4.24
N LEU A 144 -15.05 5.72 -4.35
CA LEU A 144 -13.95 6.46 -3.72
C LEU A 144 -14.02 6.37 -2.18
N LEU A 145 -15.20 6.62 -1.62
CA LEU A 145 -15.46 6.48 -0.18
C LEU A 145 -15.38 5.02 0.27
N THR A 146 -15.87 4.09 -0.57
CA THR A 146 -15.75 2.66 -0.30
C THR A 146 -14.29 2.22 -0.23
N ALA A 147 -13.46 2.66 -1.19
CA ALA A 147 -12.02 2.35 -1.21
C ALA A 147 -11.31 2.89 0.05
N TYR A 148 -11.60 4.14 0.46
CA TYR A 148 -11.09 4.69 1.71
C TYR A 148 -11.47 3.85 2.93
N ASN A 149 -12.75 3.49 3.08
CA ASN A 149 -13.20 2.71 4.23
C ASN A 149 -12.55 1.31 4.27
N ARG A 150 -12.37 0.67 3.10
CA ARG A 150 -11.67 -0.61 2.99
C ARG A 150 -10.18 -0.49 3.31
N ALA A 151 -9.53 0.57 2.85
CA ALA A 151 -8.14 0.87 3.19
C ALA A 151 -7.97 1.09 4.70
N ALA A 152 -8.81 1.92 5.32
CA ALA A 152 -8.78 2.20 6.75
C ALA A 152 -8.96 0.93 7.59
N ALA A 153 -9.95 0.10 7.25
CA ALA A 153 -10.19 -1.17 7.94
C ALA A 153 -9.00 -2.14 7.78
N THR A 154 -8.44 -2.23 6.58
CA THR A 154 -7.28 -3.09 6.28
C THR A 154 -6.05 -2.64 7.06
N LEU A 155 -5.75 -1.34 7.04
CA LEU A 155 -4.61 -0.77 7.74
C LEU A 155 -4.73 -0.92 9.25
N ASN A 156 -5.93 -0.71 9.82
CA ASN A 156 -6.18 -0.94 11.24
C ASN A 156 -5.87 -2.40 11.62
N LEU A 157 -6.32 -3.36 10.82
CA LEU A 157 -6.05 -4.78 11.06
C LEU A 157 -4.56 -5.12 10.91
N LEU A 158 -3.88 -4.56 9.91
CA LEU A 158 -2.43 -4.72 9.73
C LEU A 158 -1.67 -4.20 10.96
N ARG A 159 -1.99 -3.01 11.45
CA ARG A 159 -1.39 -2.43 12.66
C ARG A 159 -1.60 -3.32 13.89
N ALA A 160 -2.81 -3.88 14.03
CA ALA A 160 -3.11 -4.83 15.11
C ALA A 160 -2.25 -6.10 15.02
N PHE A 161 -2.05 -6.67 13.83
CA PHE A 161 -1.19 -7.84 13.67
C PHE A 161 0.29 -7.53 13.89
N THR A 162 0.79 -6.41 13.37
CA THR A 162 2.22 -6.10 13.41
C THR A 162 2.69 -5.64 14.78
N LYS A 163 1.81 -5.02 15.58
CA LYS A 163 2.13 -4.57 16.94
C LYS A 163 1.58 -5.49 18.05
N GLY A 164 0.57 -6.31 17.75
CA GLY A 164 -0.09 -7.22 18.69
C GLY A 164 0.57 -8.60 18.86
N GLY A 165 1.75 -8.83 18.29
CA GLY A 165 2.51 -10.08 18.43
C GLY A 165 2.17 -11.17 17.41
N TYR A 166 1.33 -10.90 16.40
CA TYR A 166 1.20 -11.82 15.26
C TYR A 166 2.50 -11.88 14.46
N ALA A 167 3.20 -10.74 14.35
CA ALA A 167 4.47 -10.63 13.63
C ALA A 167 5.72 -11.04 14.44
N ASP A 168 5.55 -11.74 15.56
CA ASP A 168 6.66 -12.23 16.39
C ASP A 168 7.60 -13.15 15.59
N LEU A 169 8.91 -12.92 15.71
CA LEU A 169 9.93 -13.66 14.96
C LEU A 169 9.84 -15.18 15.16
N ALA A 170 9.58 -15.64 16.39
CA ALA A 170 9.47 -17.07 16.69
C ALA A 170 8.28 -17.69 15.94
N ARG A 171 7.18 -16.96 15.88
CA ARG A 171 5.96 -17.38 15.17
C ARG A 171 6.16 -17.39 13.66
N VAL A 172 6.79 -16.35 13.10
CA VAL A 172 7.10 -16.28 11.67
C VAL A 172 8.04 -17.42 11.26
N HIS A 173 9.03 -17.73 12.10
CA HIS A 173 9.92 -18.85 11.87
C HIS A 173 9.18 -20.21 11.89
N GLN A 174 8.24 -20.42 12.82
CA GLN A 174 7.40 -21.61 12.83
C GLN A 174 6.63 -21.80 11.51
N TRP A 175 6.04 -20.72 10.97
CA TRP A 175 5.34 -20.79 9.69
C TRP A 175 6.23 -21.18 8.52
N ASN A 176 7.49 -20.74 8.52
CA ASN A 176 8.45 -21.14 7.50
C ASN A 176 8.72 -22.64 7.56
N ARG A 177 8.85 -23.22 8.75
CA ARG A 177 9.02 -24.67 8.89
C ARG A 177 7.82 -25.46 8.38
N GLU A 178 6.61 -25.03 8.72
CA GLU A 178 5.37 -25.64 8.22
C GLU A 178 5.31 -25.61 6.68
N PHE A 179 5.65 -24.47 6.07
CA PHE A 179 5.69 -24.33 4.61
C PHE A 179 6.72 -25.27 3.97
N VAL A 180 7.92 -25.36 4.55
CA VAL A 180 8.99 -26.22 4.02
C VAL A 180 8.62 -27.70 4.13
N ALA A 181 8.06 -28.12 5.27
CA ALA A 181 7.63 -29.49 5.49
C ALA A 181 6.52 -29.93 4.50
N ALA A 182 5.68 -29.00 4.06
CA ALA A 182 4.60 -29.26 3.11
C ALA A 182 5.04 -29.16 1.63
N SER A 183 6.27 -28.73 1.33
CA SER A 183 6.72 -28.43 -0.05
C SER A 183 7.52 -29.57 -0.68
N PRO A 184 7.18 -30.03 -1.90
CA PRO A 184 7.99 -31.01 -2.64
C PRO A 184 9.43 -30.54 -2.95
N ALA A 185 9.67 -29.22 -2.96
CA ALA A 185 10.99 -28.61 -3.12
C ALA A 185 11.68 -28.33 -1.76
N GLY A 186 11.16 -28.89 -0.67
CA GLY A 186 11.48 -28.54 0.72
C GLY A 186 12.95 -28.69 1.09
N GLN A 187 13.67 -29.69 0.58
CA GLN A 187 15.05 -30.00 1.01
C GLN A 187 16.00 -28.80 0.96
N ARG A 188 15.91 -27.96 -0.08
CA ARG A 188 16.78 -26.76 -0.20
C ARG A 188 16.39 -25.67 0.80
N TYR A 189 15.10 -25.54 1.09
CA TYR A 189 14.60 -24.57 2.06
C TYR A 189 14.75 -25.06 3.51
N GLU A 190 14.83 -26.37 3.73
CA GLU A 190 15.02 -27.00 5.03
C GLU A 190 16.38 -26.66 5.64
N ALA A 191 17.44 -26.64 4.82
CA ALA A 191 18.76 -26.18 5.25
C ALA A 191 18.71 -24.73 5.77
N ILE A 192 18.09 -23.81 5.02
CA ILE A 192 17.94 -22.40 5.39
C ILE A 192 17.07 -22.24 6.63
N ALA A 193 15.95 -22.98 6.71
CA ALA A 193 15.09 -22.97 7.88
C ALA A 193 15.85 -23.43 9.14
N GLY A 194 16.61 -24.52 9.07
CA GLY A 194 17.42 -24.99 10.19
C GLY A 194 18.55 -24.03 10.59
N GLU A 195 19.11 -23.30 9.63
CA GLU A 195 20.08 -22.22 9.87
C GLU A 195 19.48 -21.05 10.65
N ILE A 196 18.30 -20.58 10.24
CA ILE A 196 17.56 -19.53 10.95
C ILE A 196 17.17 -20.00 12.36
N GLU A 197 16.74 -21.27 12.50
CA GLU A 197 16.40 -21.85 13.81
C GLU A 197 17.56 -21.77 14.78
N ARG A 198 18.76 -22.18 14.35
CA ARG A 198 19.98 -22.10 15.17
C ARG A 198 20.32 -20.66 15.56
N ALA A 199 20.13 -19.70 14.65
CA ALA A 199 20.37 -18.29 14.95
C ALA A 199 19.40 -17.73 16.00
N VAL A 200 18.11 -18.05 15.90
CA VAL A 200 17.09 -17.64 16.88
C VAL A 200 17.34 -18.30 18.25
N GLN A 201 17.72 -19.58 18.26
CA GLN A 201 18.11 -20.29 19.49
C GLN A 201 19.36 -19.68 20.12
N PHE A 202 20.36 -19.31 19.32
CA PHE A 202 21.56 -18.61 19.79
C PHE A 202 21.23 -17.27 20.43
N MET A 203 20.40 -16.44 19.77
CA MET A 203 19.92 -15.17 20.35
C MET A 203 19.24 -15.41 21.70
N SER A 204 18.35 -16.41 21.76
CA SER A 204 17.64 -16.76 23.01
C SER A 204 18.61 -17.19 24.11
N ALA A 205 19.64 -17.99 23.78
CA ALA A 205 20.68 -18.40 24.72
C ALA A 205 21.54 -17.24 25.22
N CYS A 206 21.70 -16.17 24.42
CA CYS A 206 22.33 -14.92 24.83
C CYS A 206 21.39 -13.99 25.63
N GLY A 207 20.16 -14.42 25.94
CA GLY A 207 19.16 -13.61 26.64
C GLY A 207 18.40 -12.63 25.75
N ILE A 208 18.47 -12.79 24.43
CA ILE A 208 17.83 -11.95 23.42
C ILE A 208 16.62 -12.71 22.86
N SER A 209 15.40 -12.30 23.23
CA SER A 209 14.15 -12.98 22.89
C SER A 209 12.98 -12.00 22.76
N SER A 210 11.84 -12.46 22.23
CA SER A 210 10.62 -11.64 22.14
C SER A 210 10.03 -11.22 23.50
N GLU A 211 10.46 -11.86 24.60
CA GLU A 211 10.09 -11.47 25.96
C GLU A 211 10.95 -10.32 26.49
N THR A 212 12.19 -10.22 26.01
CA THR A 212 13.18 -9.24 26.47
C THR A 212 13.30 -8.02 25.56
N LEU A 213 13.02 -8.17 24.26
CA LEU A 213 13.09 -7.10 23.26
C LEU A 213 11.80 -6.97 22.46
N THR A 214 11.19 -5.78 22.53
CA THR A 214 9.98 -5.43 21.77
C THR A 214 10.19 -5.52 20.26
N ASP A 215 11.39 -5.21 19.76
CA ASP A 215 11.74 -5.23 18.34
C ASP A 215 11.69 -6.63 17.72
N LEU A 216 11.72 -7.70 18.53
CA LEU A 216 11.55 -9.08 18.06
C LEU A 216 10.07 -9.53 18.03
N ARG A 217 9.22 -8.82 18.78
CA ARG A 217 7.78 -9.09 18.90
C ARG A 217 6.95 -8.24 17.94
N GLN A 218 7.43 -7.05 17.60
CA GLN A 218 6.76 -6.08 16.75
C GLN A 218 7.50 -5.88 15.45
N VAL A 219 6.75 -5.55 14.40
CA VAL A 219 7.31 -5.26 13.09
C VAL A 219 6.78 -3.94 12.58
N ASP A 220 7.66 -3.12 12.01
CA ASP A 220 7.23 -1.99 11.19
C ASP A 220 6.85 -2.49 9.80
N PHE A 221 5.66 -2.09 9.38
CA PHE A 221 5.06 -2.48 8.10
C PHE A 221 4.38 -1.27 7.49
N TYR A 222 4.83 -0.91 6.29
CA TYR A 222 4.35 0.26 5.58
C TYR A 222 3.42 -0.16 4.43
N THR A 223 2.59 0.76 3.96
CA THR A 223 1.65 0.55 2.85
C THR A 223 2.05 1.36 1.64
N SER A 224 1.67 0.88 0.46
CA SER A 224 1.94 1.53 -0.81
C SER A 224 0.92 1.17 -1.87
N HIS A 225 0.68 2.12 -2.78
CA HIS A 225 -0.08 1.91 -4.01
C HIS A 225 0.43 2.81 -5.15
N GLU A 226 -0.06 2.53 -6.35
CA GLU A 226 0.13 3.40 -7.51
C GLU A 226 -0.73 4.64 -7.34
N ALA A 227 -0.12 5.82 -7.28
CA ALA A 227 -0.83 7.09 -7.33
C ALA A 227 -1.41 7.25 -8.73
N LEU A 228 -2.65 6.81 -8.95
CA LEU A 228 -3.26 6.71 -10.27
C LEU A 228 -4.46 7.65 -10.44
N LEU A 229 -5.39 7.64 -9.48
CA LEU A 229 -6.56 8.52 -9.45
C LEU A 229 -6.21 9.77 -8.66
N LEU A 230 -5.71 10.79 -9.35
CA LEU A 230 -5.16 11.98 -8.70
C LEU A 230 -6.18 12.72 -7.83
N ASP A 231 -7.46 12.70 -8.19
CA ASP A 231 -8.51 13.31 -7.35
C ASP A 231 -8.61 12.63 -5.98
N TYR A 232 -8.46 11.30 -5.93
CA TYR A 232 -8.43 10.53 -4.68
C TYR A 232 -7.18 10.84 -3.84
N GLU A 233 -6.02 10.90 -4.49
CA GLU A 233 -4.75 11.22 -3.84
C GLU A 233 -4.74 12.66 -3.31
N GLU A 234 -5.26 13.62 -4.08
CA GLU A 234 -5.39 15.03 -3.69
C GLU A 234 -6.32 15.17 -2.48
N ALA A 235 -7.49 14.52 -2.51
CA ALA A 235 -8.42 14.54 -1.38
C ALA A 235 -7.81 13.97 -0.08
N LEU A 236 -6.83 13.07 -0.19
CA LEU A 236 -6.14 12.49 0.97
C LEU A 236 -4.81 13.18 1.31
N THR A 237 -4.41 14.20 0.56
CA THR A 237 -3.18 14.96 0.81
C THR A 237 -3.38 15.98 1.92
N ARG A 238 -2.54 15.89 2.97
CA ARG A 238 -2.60 16.75 4.15
C ARG A 238 -1.30 17.50 4.35
N ARG A 239 -1.40 18.66 4.98
CA ARG A 239 -0.23 19.41 5.42
C ARG A 239 0.19 18.92 6.79
N ASP A 240 1.45 18.51 6.94
CA ASP A 240 1.99 18.14 8.23
C ASP A 240 2.01 19.35 9.16
N SER A 241 1.47 19.21 10.36
CA SER A 241 1.44 20.27 11.37
C SER A 241 2.82 20.58 11.94
N LEU A 242 3.78 19.64 11.86
CA LEU A 242 5.13 19.81 12.39
C LEU A 242 6.08 20.48 11.40
N THR A 243 6.13 20.02 10.15
CA THR A 243 7.07 20.56 9.14
C THR A 243 6.44 21.58 8.20
N GLY A 244 5.10 21.55 8.04
CA GLY A 244 4.39 22.35 7.05
C GLY A 244 4.47 21.81 5.62
N ASP A 245 5.09 20.65 5.41
CA ASP A 245 5.16 19.96 4.11
C ASP A 245 3.83 19.29 3.77
N TRP A 246 3.58 19.09 2.47
CA TRP A 246 2.46 18.29 2.00
C TRP A 246 2.85 16.81 1.99
N VAL A 247 1.96 15.96 2.49
CA VAL A 247 2.09 14.50 2.48
C VAL A 247 0.78 13.94 1.95
N ASP A 248 0.85 13.11 0.93
CA ASP A 248 -0.29 12.28 0.57
C ASP A 248 -0.47 11.20 1.63
N CYS A 249 -1.52 11.37 2.44
CA CYS A 249 -1.79 10.48 3.56
C CYS A 249 -2.63 9.26 3.15
N SER A 250 -2.78 8.98 1.85
CA SER A 250 -3.42 7.75 1.35
C SER A 250 -2.55 6.51 1.63
N ALA A 251 -1.22 6.64 1.60
CA ALA A 251 -0.27 5.57 1.91
C ALA A 251 1.10 6.11 2.36
N HIS A 252 1.93 5.23 2.91
CA HIS A 252 3.28 5.62 3.36
C HIS A 252 4.21 5.90 2.16
N MET A 253 4.13 5.08 1.12
CA MET A 253 4.92 5.20 -0.11
C MET A 253 4.00 5.15 -1.32
N LEU A 254 4.24 5.98 -2.32
CA LEU A 254 3.50 5.98 -3.57
C LEU A 254 4.42 5.66 -4.74
N TRP A 255 3.88 5.17 -5.85
CA TRP A 255 4.67 5.09 -7.08
C TRP A 255 3.93 5.57 -8.32
N ILE A 256 4.72 5.97 -9.32
CA ILE A 256 4.25 6.27 -10.67
C ILE A 256 4.37 5.03 -11.55
N GLY A 257 3.28 4.70 -12.24
CA GLY A 257 3.22 3.61 -13.18
C GLY A 257 3.98 3.88 -14.48
N GLU A 258 4.30 2.81 -15.22
CA GLU A 258 5.00 2.92 -16.51
C GLU A 258 4.23 3.77 -17.54
N ARG A 259 2.89 3.80 -17.45
CA ARG A 259 2.00 4.50 -18.38
C ARG A 259 1.73 5.95 -17.98
N THR A 260 2.09 6.34 -16.76
CA THR A 260 1.78 7.65 -16.17
C THR A 260 3.02 8.45 -15.78
N ARG A 261 4.21 8.00 -16.18
CA ARG A 261 5.51 8.64 -15.86
C ARG A 261 6.00 9.67 -16.88
N GLN A 262 5.09 10.33 -17.59
CA GLN A 262 5.45 11.44 -18.47
C GLN A 262 6.03 12.58 -17.61
N VAL A 263 7.24 13.05 -17.94
CA VAL A 263 8.00 14.02 -17.11
C VAL A 263 7.25 15.33 -16.88
N ASP A 264 6.47 15.77 -17.86
CA ASP A 264 5.63 16.97 -17.79
C ASP A 264 4.13 16.59 -17.61
N GLY A 265 3.87 15.36 -17.16
CA GLY A 265 2.52 14.83 -16.93
C GLY A 265 2.02 15.09 -15.50
N PRO A 266 0.71 14.95 -15.28
CA PRO A 266 0.06 15.34 -14.03
C PRO A 266 0.51 14.49 -12.84
N HIS A 267 0.77 13.18 -13.02
CA HIS A 267 1.23 12.31 -11.94
C HIS A 267 2.62 12.67 -11.41
N VAL A 268 3.54 13.06 -12.31
CA VAL A 268 4.86 13.55 -11.91
C VAL A 268 4.72 14.88 -11.19
N GLU A 269 3.90 15.80 -11.70
CA GLU A 269 3.70 17.10 -11.06
C GLU A 269 3.07 16.98 -9.66
N PHE A 270 2.06 16.12 -9.50
CA PHE A 270 1.45 15.84 -8.20
C PHE A 270 2.48 15.29 -7.22
N LEU A 271 3.19 14.22 -7.58
CA LEU A 271 4.14 13.58 -6.66
C LEU A 271 5.39 14.42 -6.38
N ARG A 272 5.75 15.36 -7.27
CA ARG A 272 6.80 16.36 -7.01
C ARG A 272 6.45 17.24 -5.80
N GLY A 273 5.17 17.40 -5.49
CA GLY A 273 4.67 18.27 -4.42
C GLY A 273 4.56 17.61 -3.04
N VAL A 274 4.68 16.28 -2.94
CA VAL A 274 4.48 15.55 -1.68
C VAL A 274 5.80 15.01 -1.11
N ALA A 275 5.90 14.96 0.22
CA ALA A 275 7.10 14.52 0.93
C ALA A 275 7.16 13.00 1.17
N ASN A 276 6.19 12.23 0.65
CA ASN A 276 6.24 10.77 0.71
C ASN A 276 7.50 10.24 0.00
N PRO A 277 8.08 9.11 0.43
CA PRO A 277 9.00 8.37 -0.40
C PRO A 277 8.30 7.85 -1.66
N LEU A 278 8.97 7.98 -2.81
CA LEU A 278 8.37 7.71 -4.12
C LEU A 278 9.07 6.57 -4.86
N GLY A 279 8.27 5.78 -5.58
CA GLY A 279 8.74 4.83 -6.59
C GLY A 279 8.42 5.29 -8.01
N CYS A 280 9.19 4.80 -8.99
CA CYS A 280 8.88 4.98 -10.40
C CYS A 280 9.13 3.67 -11.15
N LYS A 281 8.12 3.16 -11.86
CA LYS A 281 8.29 1.98 -12.71
C LYS A 281 9.12 2.36 -13.94
N VAL A 282 10.18 1.61 -14.22
CA VAL A 282 11.03 1.82 -15.40
C VAL A 282 11.03 0.54 -16.25
N GLY A 283 10.22 0.55 -17.30
CA GLY A 283 10.14 -0.52 -18.30
C GLY A 283 11.29 -0.51 -19.31
N ARG A 284 11.33 -1.53 -20.18
CA ARG A 284 12.37 -1.74 -21.21
C ARG A 284 12.32 -0.75 -22.39
N GLN A 285 11.68 0.41 -22.29
CA GLN A 285 11.65 1.34 -23.42
C GLN A 285 13.08 1.74 -23.83
N PRO A 286 13.36 1.84 -25.15
CA PRO A 286 14.67 2.28 -25.63
C PRO A 286 15.00 3.62 -24.97
N ARG A 287 16.21 3.71 -24.39
CA ARG A 287 16.72 4.92 -23.70
C ARG A 287 16.25 6.18 -24.45
N PRO A 288 15.36 7.00 -23.87
CA PRO A 288 15.00 8.24 -24.51
C PRO A 288 16.28 9.10 -24.62
N LYS A 289 16.43 9.85 -25.72
CA LYS A 289 17.49 10.86 -25.86
C LYS A 289 17.40 11.95 -24.80
N LYS A 290 16.26 12.03 -24.10
CA LYS A 290 16.09 12.75 -22.84
C LYS A 290 16.26 11.75 -21.71
N SER A 291 17.18 12.03 -20.80
CA SER A 291 17.42 11.26 -19.57
C SER A 291 16.10 10.87 -18.89
N LEU A 292 16.14 9.81 -18.07
CA LEU A 292 15.17 9.58 -16.99
C LEU A 292 14.70 10.93 -16.41
N PRO A 293 13.43 11.12 -16.01
CA PRO A 293 13.04 12.27 -15.20
C PRO A 293 14.15 12.47 -14.18
N SER A 294 14.85 13.60 -14.30
CA SER A 294 16.06 13.82 -13.52
C SER A 294 15.67 13.61 -12.06
N ALA A 295 16.53 13.03 -11.22
CA ALA A 295 16.32 12.98 -9.76
C ALA A 295 16.10 14.38 -9.11
N ARG A 296 16.09 15.46 -9.91
CA ARG A 296 15.77 16.84 -9.56
C ARG A 296 14.30 17.23 -9.77
N ARG A 297 13.47 16.37 -10.37
CA ARG A 297 12.02 16.58 -10.52
C ARG A 297 11.26 15.39 -9.96
#